data_AF-A4NZR0-F1
#
_entry.id   AF-A4NZR0-F1
#
_cell.length_a   1.000
_cell.length_b   1.000
_cell.length_c   1.000
_cell.angle_alpha   90.00
_cell.angle_beta   90.00
_cell.angle_gamma   90.00
#
_symmetry.space_group_name_H-M   'P 1'
#
loop_
_entity.id
_entity.type
_entity.pdbx_description
1 polymer ?
#
loop_
_entity_poly.entity_id
_entity_poly.type
_entity_poly.pdbx_seq_one_letter_code
_entity_poly.pdbx_strand_id
1 'polypeptide(L)'
;MTDIHAMALESARKTLSENQLQGEVYASDVFSDIEGKFDLIISNPPFHDGIDTAYRTVKELITQAKWHLNQGGELRIVANSFLPYPELLRQHFNDYQVLAQTGKFKVYSVKN
;
A
#
# COMPACT_ATOMS: atom_id res chain seq x y z
N MET A 1 3.40 -4.61 9.53
CA MET A 1 2.97 -5.26 8.28
C MET A 1 1.62 -5.89 8.53
N THR A 2 0.69 -5.72 7.59
CA THR A 2 -0.64 -6.32 7.68
C THR A 2 -0.96 -7.09 6.40
N ASP A 3 -1.81 -8.10 6.52
CA ASP A 3 -2.34 -8.90 5.42
C ASP A 3 -3.65 -9.59 5.87
N ILE A 4 -4.51 -9.97 4.94
CA ILE A 4 -5.73 -10.75 5.24
C ILE A 4 -5.45 -12.26 5.33
N HIS A 5 -4.35 -12.73 4.73
CA HIS A 5 -4.03 -14.14 4.65
C HIS A 5 -3.17 -14.60 5.82
N ALA A 6 -3.69 -15.53 6.62
CA ALA A 6 -2.98 -16.13 7.76
C ALA A 6 -1.58 -16.67 7.39
N MET A 7 -1.45 -17.31 6.22
CA MET A 7 -0.16 -17.84 5.74
C MET A 7 0.85 -16.73 5.39
N ALA A 8 0.37 -15.58 4.90
CA ALA A 8 1.23 -14.43 4.60
C ALA A 8 1.75 -13.82 5.90
N LEU A 9 0.89 -13.72 6.93
CA LEU A 9 1.26 -13.23 8.26
C LEU A 9 2.32 -14.13 8.91
N GLU A 10 2.13 -15.44 8.93
CA GLU A 10 3.10 -16.38 9.49
C GLU A 10 4.42 -16.38 8.71
N SER A 11 4.36 -16.31 7.38
CA SER A 11 5.55 -16.17 6.54
C SER A 11 6.31 -14.89 6.86
N ALA A 12 5.63 -13.75 6.98
CA ALA A 12 6.23 -12.48 7.33
C ALA A 12 6.87 -12.49 8.73
N ARG A 13 6.20 -13.06 9.75
CA ARG A 13 6.79 -13.23 11.10
C ARG A 13 8.07 -14.06 11.05
N LYS A 14 8.05 -15.17 10.30
CA LYS A 14 9.22 -16.03 10.14
C LYS A 14 10.36 -15.31 9.41
N THR A 15 10.07 -14.59 8.32
CA THR A 15 11.06 -13.78 7.60
C THR A 15 11.69 -12.72 8.51
N LEU A 16 10.91 -12.01 9.33
CA LEU A 16 11.44 -11.06 10.30
C LEU A 16 12.38 -11.74 11.30
N SER A 17 11.95 -12.87 11.89
CA SER A 17 12.75 -13.62 12.86
C SER A 17 14.06 -14.15 12.28
N GLU A 18 14.03 -14.74 11.08
CA GLU A 18 15.21 -15.31 10.42
C GLU A 18 16.24 -14.23 10.04
N ASN A 19 15.79 -13.00 9.79
CA ASN A 19 16.64 -11.86 9.46
C ASN A 19 16.97 -10.98 10.67
N GLN A 20 16.58 -11.38 11.89
CA GLN A 20 16.82 -10.62 13.13
C GLN A 20 16.25 -9.20 13.09
N LEU A 21 15.12 -9.03 12.41
CA LEU A 21 14.40 -7.77 12.29
C LEU A 21 13.22 -7.73 13.26
N GLN A 22 12.96 -6.54 13.80
CA GLN A 22 11.78 -6.28 14.60
C GLN A 22 10.68 -5.67 13.73
N GLY A 23 9.43 -6.08 13.97
CA GLY A 23 8.28 -5.53 13.28
C GLY A 23 6.99 -6.17 13.78
N GLU A 24 5.93 -5.37 13.84
CA GLU A 24 4.60 -5.86 14.16
C GLU A 24 3.97 -6.47 12.90
N VAL A 25 3.39 -7.64 13.07
CA VAL A 25 2.64 -8.35 12.03
C VAL A 25 1.29 -8.71 12.61
N TYR A 26 0.20 -8.40 11.93
CA TYR A 26 -1.15 -8.75 12.37
C TYR A 26 -2.14 -8.71 11.19
N ALA A 27 -3.29 -9.37 11.37
CA ALA A 27 -4.32 -9.42 10.34
C ALA A 27 -5.04 -8.07 10.24
N SER A 28 -5.27 -7.60 9.01
CA SER A 28 -6.12 -6.43 8.73
C SER A 28 -6.57 -6.48 7.28
N ASP A 29 -7.82 -6.13 7.01
CA ASP A 29 -8.32 -5.85 5.67
C ASP A 29 -8.06 -4.38 5.34
N VAL A 30 -6.97 -4.15 4.60
CA VAL A 30 -6.41 -2.82 4.38
C VAL A 30 -6.17 -2.12 5.73
N PHE A 31 -6.98 -1.13 6.11
CA PHE A 31 -6.86 -0.37 7.35
C PHE A 31 -7.86 -0.77 8.45
N SER A 32 -8.66 -1.83 8.27
CA SER A 32 -9.74 -2.21 9.21
C SER A 32 -9.30 -2.31 10.67
N ASP A 33 -8.10 -2.85 10.90
CA ASP A 33 -7.55 -3.10 12.24
C ASP A 33 -6.27 -2.27 12.48
N ILE A 34 -6.03 -1.24 11.66
CA ILE A 34 -4.86 -0.38 11.77
C ILE A 34 -5.22 0.85 12.63
N GLU A 35 -4.58 0.94 13.79
CA GLU A 35 -4.65 2.11 14.65
C GLU A 35 -3.47 3.06 14.43
N GLY A 36 -3.70 4.35 14.67
CA GLY A 36 -2.66 5.38 14.63
C GLY A 36 -2.32 5.90 13.23
N LYS A 37 -1.20 6.61 13.17
CA LYS A 37 -0.71 7.30 11.97
C LYS A 37 0.77 7.00 11.74
N PHE A 38 1.15 7.02 10.46
CA PHE A 38 2.48 6.65 10.01
C PHE A 38 3.11 7.79 9.19
N ASP A 39 4.44 7.88 9.24
CA ASP A 39 5.20 8.79 8.38
C ASP A 39 5.33 8.25 6.96
N LEU A 40 5.26 6.93 6.80
CA LEU A 40 5.37 6.25 5.52
C LEU A 40 4.46 5.02 5.48
N ILE A 41 3.61 4.94 4.47
CA ILE A 41 2.83 3.75 4.12
C ILE A 41 3.37 3.24 2.77
N ILE A 42 3.71 1.95 2.71
CA ILE A 42 4.18 1.30 1.48
C ILE A 42 3.28 0.11 1.14
N SER A 43 2.99 -0.09 -0.15
CA SER A 43 2.23 -1.25 -0.59
C SER A 43 2.58 -1.70 -2.00
N ASN A 44 2.53 -3.02 -2.21
CA ASN A 44 2.56 -3.68 -3.52
C ASN A 44 1.28 -4.50 -3.66
N PRO A 45 0.15 -3.86 -4.05
CA PRO A 45 -1.14 -4.52 -4.06
C PRO A 45 -1.22 -5.67 -5.07
N PRO A 46 -2.08 -6.68 -4.85
CA PRO A 46 -2.24 -7.79 -5.77
C PRO A 46 -2.77 -7.32 -7.14
N PHE A 47 -2.35 -8.02 -8.21
CA PHE A 47 -2.69 -7.65 -9.59
C PHE A 47 -3.28 -8.80 -10.42
N HIS A 48 -3.46 -9.98 -9.83
CA HIS A 48 -3.90 -11.19 -10.53
C HIS A 48 -5.31 -11.66 -10.17
N ASP A 49 -5.97 -11.06 -9.18
CA ASP A 49 -7.29 -11.48 -8.68
C ASP A 49 -8.48 -10.96 -9.52
N GLY A 50 -8.21 -10.61 -10.79
CA GLY A 50 -9.12 -9.86 -11.66
C GLY A 50 -8.91 -8.35 -11.56
N ILE A 51 -9.08 -7.64 -12.68
CA ILE A 51 -8.87 -6.18 -12.77
C ILE A 51 -9.72 -5.44 -11.74
N ASP A 52 -10.99 -5.83 -11.57
CA ASP A 52 -11.93 -5.15 -10.67
C ASP A 52 -11.55 -5.33 -9.19
N THR A 53 -11.17 -6.54 -8.79
CA THR A 53 -10.76 -6.85 -7.41
C THR A 53 -9.48 -6.10 -7.04
N ALA A 54 -8.46 -6.19 -7.90
CA ALA A 54 -7.19 -5.49 -7.71
C ALA A 54 -7.40 -3.98 -7.63
N TYR A 55 -8.23 -3.43 -8.53
CA TYR A 55 -8.55 -2.01 -8.53
C TYR A 55 -9.28 -1.58 -7.25
N ARG A 56 -10.23 -2.38 -6.74
CA ARG A 56 -10.95 -2.09 -5.50
C ARG A 56 -10.00 -1.98 -4.30
N THR A 57 -9.11 -2.95 -4.12
CA THR A 57 -8.16 -2.94 -2.99
C THR A 57 -7.23 -1.73 -3.04
N VAL A 58 -6.69 -1.38 -4.23
CA VAL A 58 -5.85 -0.18 -4.37
C VAL A 58 -6.66 1.10 -4.14
N LYS A 59 -7.92 1.11 -4.59
CA LYS A 59 -8.83 2.23 -4.38
C LYS A 59 -9.08 2.50 -2.90
N GLU A 60 -9.39 1.46 -2.15
CA GLU A 60 -9.60 1.53 -0.71
C GLU A 60 -8.32 1.99 0.00
N LEU A 61 -7.17 1.43 -0.36
CA LEU A 61 -5.86 1.83 0.16
C LEU A 61 -5.60 3.33 -0.04
N ILE A 62 -5.72 3.84 -1.27
CA ILE A 62 -5.45 5.27 -1.56
C ILE A 62 -6.46 6.17 -0.85
N THR A 63 -7.74 5.79 -0.84
CA THR A 63 -8.81 6.60 -0.24
C THR A 63 -8.60 6.76 1.27
N GLN A 64 -8.17 5.70 1.95
CA GLN A 64 -8.05 5.66 3.40
C GLN A 64 -6.68 6.12 3.91
N ALA A 65 -5.61 5.95 3.12
CA ALA A 65 -4.24 6.26 3.55
C ALA A 65 -4.07 7.68 4.09
N LYS A 66 -4.81 8.66 3.57
CA LYS A 66 -4.78 10.06 4.03
C LYS A 66 -5.05 10.20 5.54
N TRP A 67 -5.93 9.34 6.08
CA TRP A 67 -6.33 9.37 7.48
C TRP A 67 -5.32 8.68 8.41
N HIS A 68 -4.53 7.75 7.84
CA HIS A 68 -3.48 7.01 8.54
C HIS A 68 -2.08 7.58 8.31
N LEU A 69 -1.95 8.70 7.60
CA LEU A 69 -0.68 9.41 7.47
C LEU A 69 -0.59 10.57 8.46
N ASN A 70 0.60 10.77 9.02
CA ASN A 70 0.98 12.01 9.68
C ASN A 70 0.98 13.18 8.69
N GLN A 71 0.96 14.41 9.19
CA GLN A 71 1.13 15.60 8.34
C GLN A 71 2.50 15.54 7.66
N GLY A 72 2.54 15.65 6.33
CA GLY A 72 3.78 15.49 5.56
C GLY A 72 4.23 14.04 5.39
N GLY A 73 3.48 13.06 5.91
CA GLY A 73 3.70 11.64 5.68
C GLY A 73 3.47 11.25 4.22
N GLU A 74 3.97 10.09 3.83
CA GLU A 74 4.02 9.66 2.43
C GLU A 74 3.35 8.31 2.21
N LEU A 75 2.56 8.18 1.14
CA LEU A 75 2.13 6.90 0.60
C LEU A 75 2.97 6.57 -0.64
N ARG A 76 3.57 5.37 -0.67
CA ARG A 76 4.21 4.81 -1.86
C ARG A 76 3.55 3.52 -2.28
N ILE A 77 3.15 3.45 -3.55
CA ILE A 77 2.56 2.25 -4.13
C ILE A 77 3.26 1.88 -5.42
N VAL A 78 3.58 0.60 -5.57
CA VAL A 78 3.95 0.05 -6.89
C VAL A 78 2.71 -0.56 -7.52
N ALA A 79 2.46 -0.24 -8.78
CA ALA A 79 1.30 -0.77 -9.48
C ALA A 79 1.53 -0.85 -10.99
N ASN A 80 0.68 -1.62 -11.68
CA ASN A 80 0.72 -1.76 -13.13
C ASN A 80 0.41 -0.42 -13.83
N SER A 81 1.18 -0.10 -14.86
CA SER A 81 1.09 1.20 -15.56
C SER A 81 -0.19 1.43 -16.35
N PHE A 82 -0.99 0.39 -16.62
CA PHE A 82 -2.18 0.44 -17.48
C PHE A 82 -3.48 0.77 -16.72
N LEU A 83 -3.46 0.75 -15.39
CA LEU A 83 -4.63 1.04 -14.56
C LEU A 83 -4.67 2.55 -14.18
N PRO A 84 -5.86 3.14 -14.04
CA PRO A 84 -6.05 4.59 -13.86
C PRO A 84 -5.81 5.04 -12.39
N TYR A 85 -4.64 4.70 -11.84
CA TYR A 85 -4.22 5.16 -10.52
C TYR A 85 -3.88 6.66 -10.44
N PRO A 86 -3.31 7.30 -11.48
CA PRO A 86 -3.03 8.74 -11.46
C PRO A 86 -4.23 9.61 -11.10
N GLU A 87 -5.40 9.33 -11.67
CA GLU A 87 -6.63 10.08 -11.41
C GLU A 87 -7.04 9.95 -9.93
N LEU A 88 -6.98 8.73 -9.40
CA LEU A 88 -7.34 8.42 -8.03
C LEU A 88 -6.35 9.07 -7.03
N LEU A 89 -5.05 9.01 -7.31
CA LEU A 89 -4.04 9.67 -6.47
C LEU A 89 -4.24 11.18 -6.43
N ARG A 90 -4.49 11.82 -7.58
CA ARG A 90 -4.80 13.27 -7.63
C ARG A 90 -6.07 13.62 -6.88
N GLN A 91 -7.11 12.79 -6.97
CA GLN A 91 -8.37 13.03 -6.28
C GLN A 91 -8.21 13.08 -4.75
N HIS A 92 -7.33 12.25 -4.18
CA HIS A 92 -7.16 12.15 -2.72
C HIS A 92 -5.98 12.96 -2.15
N PHE A 93 -4.91 13.15 -2.94
CA PHE A 93 -3.66 13.78 -2.51
C PHE A 93 -3.23 15.00 -3.34
N ASN A 94 -4.09 15.49 -4.26
CA ASN A 94 -3.87 16.60 -5.19
C ASN A 94 -2.84 16.32 -6.30
N ASP A 95 -1.66 15.82 -5.97
CA ASP A 95 -0.60 15.51 -6.93
C ASP A 95 0.15 14.22 -6.56
N TYR A 96 0.89 13.68 -7.52
CA TYR A 96 1.71 12.49 -7.36
C TYR A 96 3.06 12.62 -8.08
N GLN A 97 4.04 11.86 -7.60
CA GLN A 97 5.32 11.69 -8.26
C GLN A 97 5.50 10.24 -8.70
N VAL A 98 6.18 10.03 -9.83
CA VAL A 98 6.63 8.70 -10.25
C VAL A 98 8.09 8.59 -9.86
N LEU A 99 8.39 7.80 -8.82
CA LEU A 99 9.74 7.62 -8.30
C LEU A 99 10.57 6.66 -9.16
N ALA A 100 9.91 5.67 -9.75
CA ALA A 100 10.53 4.70 -10.64
C ALA A 100 9.51 4.15 -11.63
N GLN A 101 9.96 3.75 -12.82
CA GLN A 101 9.11 3.10 -13.81
C GLN A 101 9.87 2.07 -14.64
N THR A 102 9.15 1.02 -15.03
CA THR A 102 9.54 0.05 -16.05
C THR A 102 8.47 0.01 -17.13
N GLY A 103 8.62 -0.86 -18.13
CA GLY A 103 7.57 -1.07 -19.14
C GLY A 103 6.25 -1.61 -18.55
N LYS A 104 6.27 -2.23 -17.36
CA LYS A 104 5.08 -2.85 -16.74
C LYS A 104 4.59 -2.14 -15.49
N PHE A 105 5.50 -1.61 -14.68
CA PHE A 105 5.20 -1.09 -13.34
C PHE A 105 5.64 0.37 -13.18
N LYS A 106 4.90 1.11 -12.36
CA LYS A 106 5.27 2.43 -11.85
C LYS A 106 5.23 2.43 -10.32
N VAL A 107 6.18 3.12 -9.71
CA VAL A 107 6.18 3.44 -8.28
C VAL A 107 5.68 4.88 -8.14
N TYR A 108 4.49 5.02 -7.56
CA TYR A 108 3.90 6.31 -7.25
C TYR A 108 4.23 6.73 -5.82
N SER A 109 4.35 8.03 -5.61
CA SER A 109 4.51 8.69 -4.31
C SER A 109 3.54 9.85 -4.20
N VAL A 110 2.89 9.97 -3.04
CA VAL A 110 2.01 11.10 -2.69
C VAL A 110 2.24 11.49 -1.23
N LYS A 111 2.12 12.78 -0.92
CA LYS A 111 2.28 13.32 0.43
C LYS A 111 0.95 13.79 1.01
N ASN A 112 0.76 13.59 2.32
CA ASN A 112 -0.42 14.01 3.07
C ASN A 112 -0.37 15.48 3.48
#